data_AF-A0A7S2HAQ7-F1
#
_entry.id   AF-A0A7S2HAQ7-F1
#
_cell.length_a   1.000
_cell.length_b   1.000
_cell.length_c   1.000
_cell.angle_alpha   90.00
_cell.angle_beta   90.00
_cell.angle_gamma   90.00
#
_symmetry.space_group_name_H-M   'P 1'
#
loop_
_entity.id
_entity.type
_entity.pdbx_description
1 polymer ?
#
loop_
_entity_poly.entity_id
_entity_poly.type
_entity_poly.pdbx_seq_one_letter_code
_entity_poly.pdbx_strand_id
1 'polypeptide(L)'
;RLVRVVRLVRVLRAIADLRMLVLSILTSMKSLFWTVVLLFLLIYSLSLYITQFVADHIRMLDTPKTPAVEALEVMYGSVPECMLTLFQAITGGQDWEVIVRPLMDEISWLFAALISCYVGFCLLALLNVVTGVFVESVLKSAQKDKDLFLINNVRELFQNLDGGLMSLMTWEEFQRQIDTTQMQEFLQAIDLDASEAQGLFVLLDVDNSGTVSAEEFLNGCLRLRGPAKSLDLNVLIHEVNKISSRLKTPMGPAYPSQYASVQPVQPVQPDAMASKTAWG
;
A
#
# COMPACT_ATOMS: atom_id res chain seq x y z
N ARG A 1 -29.74 -20.05 22.81
CA ARG A 1 -28.42 -20.06 22.12
C ARG A 1 -27.94 -18.64 21.79
N LEU A 2 -28.77 -17.80 21.15
CA LEU A 2 -28.46 -16.39 20.84
C LEU A 2 -28.06 -15.51 22.06
N VAL A 3 -28.69 -15.70 23.23
CA VAL A 3 -28.31 -14.94 24.46
C VAL A 3 -26.87 -15.22 24.92
N ARG A 4 -26.35 -16.44 24.70
CA ARG A 4 -24.94 -16.77 24.99
C ARG A 4 -24.00 -16.06 24.01
N VAL A 5 -24.39 -15.97 22.74
CA VAL A 5 -23.65 -15.22 21.71
C VAL A 5 -23.63 -13.73 22.04
N VAL A 6 -24.76 -13.14 22.44
CA VAL A 6 -24.85 -11.73 22.84
C VAL A 6 -24.01 -11.44 24.10
N ARG A 7 -23.98 -12.36 25.08
CA ARG A 7 -23.09 -12.26 26.25
C ARG A 7 -21.62 -12.34 25.85
N LEU A 8 -21.23 -13.26 24.97
CA LEU A 8 -19.88 -13.35 24.42
C LEU A 8 -19.50 -12.03 23.72
N VAL A 9 -20.35 -11.50 22.83
CA VAL A 9 -20.12 -10.21 22.15
C VAL A 9 -20.03 -9.03 23.13
N ARG A 10 -20.66 -9.10 24.31
CA ARG A 10 -20.47 -8.10 25.38
C ARG A 10 -19.12 -8.24 26.08
N VAL A 11 -18.67 -9.46 26.34
CA VAL A 11 -17.35 -9.74 26.94
C VAL A 11 -16.22 -9.37 25.96
N LEU A 12 -16.37 -9.66 24.67
CA LEU A 12 -15.44 -9.25 23.62
C LEU A 12 -15.31 -7.72 23.50
N ARG A 13 -16.36 -6.97 23.86
CA ARG A 13 -16.34 -5.48 23.90
C ARG A 13 -15.61 -4.90 25.11
N ALA A 14 -15.30 -5.71 26.13
CA ALA A 14 -14.61 -5.26 27.34
C ALA A 14 -13.08 -5.28 27.20
N ILE A 15 -12.55 -5.94 26.16
CA ILE A 15 -11.13 -5.99 25.86
C ILE A 15 -10.89 -5.09 24.65
N ALA A 16 -10.19 -3.98 24.84
CA ALA A 16 -9.96 -2.96 23.81
C ALA A 16 -9.36 -3.59 22.53
N ASP A 17 -8.35 -4.44 22.67
CA ASP A 17 -7.65 -5.09 21.54
C ASP A 17 -8.57 -6.02 20.74
N LEU A 18 -9.46 -6.74 21.42
CA LEU A 18 -10.38 -7.67 20.80
C LEU A 18 -11.52 -6.96 20.07
N ARG A 19 -11.97 -5.82 20.60
CA ARG A 19 -12.91 -4.93 19.92
C ARG A 19 -12.33 -4.39 18.62
N MET A 20 -11.04 -4.00 18.60
CA MET A 20 -10.39 -3.53 17.38
C MET A 20 -10.35 -4.62 16.31
N LEU A 21 -9.94 -5.84 16.67
CA LEU A 21 -9.92 -6.99 15.76
C LEU A 21 -11.32 -7.31 15.21
N VAL A 22 -12.35 -7.33 16.06
CA VAL A 22 -13.73 -7.60 15.64
C VAL A 22 -14.25 -6.51 14.71
N LEU A 23 -13.96 -5.23 14.99
CA LEU A 23 -14.36 -4.13 14.10
C LEU A 23 -13.66 -4.23 12.74
N SER A 24 -12.38 -4.58 12.69
CA SER A 24 -11.65 -4.81 11.43
C SER A 24 -12.20 -5.99 10.63
N ILE A 25 -12.64 -7.06 11.29
CA ILE A 25 -13.32 -8.18 10.63
C ILE A 25 -14.66 -7.71 10.06
N LEU A 26 -15.50 -7.04 10.86
CA LEU A 26 -16.81 -6.58 10.42
C LEU A 26 -16.75 -5.59 9.26
N THR A 27 -15.75 -4.70 9.23
CA THR A 27 -15.53 -3.79 8.09
C THR A 27 -15.10 -4.55 6.83
N SER A 28 -14.27 -5.59 6.96
CA SER A 28 -13.85 -6.42 5.82
C SER A 28 -14.99 -7.31 5.26
N MET A 29 -16.01 -7.64 6.06
CA MET A 29 -17.12 -8.52 5.65
C MET A 29 -17.86 -8.02 4.42
N LYS A 30 -17.99 -6.69 4.23
CA LYS A 30 -18.66 -6.14 3.04
C LYS A 30 -17.92 -6.49 1.75
N SER A 31 -16.58 -6.42 1.78
CA SER A 31 -15.76 -6.73 0.61
C SER A 31 -15.65 -8.25 0.38
N LEU A 32 -15.56 -9.01 1.47
CA LEU A 32 -15.62 -10.47 1.43
C LEU A 32 -16.94 -10.96 0.81
N PHE A 33 -18.07 -10.35 1.17
CA PHE A 33 -19.37 -10.71 0.62
C PHE A 33 -19.39 -10.62 -0.92
N TRP A 34 -18.90 -9.51 -1.49
CA TRP A 34 -18.83 -9.37 -2.94
C TRP A 34 -17.88 -10.36 -3.60
N THR A 35 -16.77 -10.70 -2.93
CA THR A 35 -15.85 -11.71 -3.44
C THR A 35 -16.48 -13.11 -3.45
N VAL A 36 -17.25 -13.45 -2.41
CA VAL A 36 -18.03 -14.69 -2.35
C VAL A 36 -19.12 -14.69 -3.44
N VAL A 37 -19.81 -13.57 -3.67
CA VAL A 37 -20.78 -13.45 -4.77
C VAL A 37 -20.12 -13.70 -6.13
N LEU A 38 -18.96 -13.08 -6.40
CA LEU A 38 -18.21 -13.30 -7.63
C LEU A 38 -17.78 -14.77 -7.78
N LEU A 39 -17.36 -15.42 -6.69
CA LEU A 39 -17.03 -16.85 -6.68
C LEU A 39 -18.25 -17.71 -7.05
N PHE A 40 -19.41 -17.46 -6.42
CA PHE A 40 -20.63 -18.20 -6.74
C PHE A 40 -21.12 -17.95 -8.17
N LEU A 41 -20.92 -16.75 -8.73
CA LEU A 41 -21.22 -16.46 -10.14
C LEU A 41 -20.31 -17.25 -11.08
N LEU A 42 -19.02 -17.33 -10.78
CA LEU A 42 -18.07 -18.16 -11.53
C LEU A 42 -18.48 -19.64 -11.48
N ILE A 43 -18.73 -20.17 -10.28
CA ILE A 43 -19.16 -21.55 -10.06
C ILE A 43 -20.46 -21.84 -10.81
N TYR A 44 -21.45 -20.94 -10.74
CA TYR A 44 -22.72 -21.07 -11.45
C TYR A 44 -22.51 -21.12 -12.96
N SER A 45 -21.67 -20.24 -13.52
CA SER A 45 -21.39 -20.22 -14.96
C SER A 45 -20.74 -21.50 -15.47
N LEU A 46 -19.73 -22.03 -14.76
CA LEU A 46 -19.10 -23.30 -15.09
C LEU A 46 -20.08 -24.47 -14.90
N SER A 47 -20.93 -24.40 -13.88
CA SER A 47 -21.90 -25.46 -13.60
C SER A 47 -22.93 -25.58 -14.70
N LEU A 48 -23.43 -24.45 -15.23
CA LEU A 48 -24.30 -24.46 -16.41
C LEU A 48 -23.63 -25.11 -17.61
N TYR A 49 -22.37 -24.73 -17.88
CA TYR A 49 -21.61 -25.27 -19.00
C TYR A 49 -21.40 -26.79 -18.88
N ILE A 50 -20.91 -27.27 -17.73
CA ILE A 50 -20.63 -28.70 -17.50
C ILE A 50 -21.94 -29.50 -17.49
N THR A 51 -22.96 -29.05 -16.77
CA THR A 51 -24.26 -29.74 -16.68
C THR A 51 -24.91 -29.88 -18.06
N GLN A 52 -24.81 -28.86 -18.92
CA GLN A 52 -25.31 -28.92 -20.29
C GLN A 52 -24.60 -30.01 -21.10
N PHE A 53 -23.26 -30.03 -21.07
CA PHE A 53 -22.47 -31.04 -21.79
C PHE A 53 -22.71 -32.46 -21.27
N VAL A 54 -22.81 -32.64 -19.96
CA VAL A 54 -23.11 -33.93 -19.34
C VAL A 54 -24.52 -34.39 -19.72
N ALA A 55 -25.51 -33.50 -19.66
CA ALA A 55 -26.87 -33.83 -20.06
C ALA A 55 -26.97 -34.21 -21.54
N ASP A 56 -26.28 -33.50 -22.43
CA ASP A 56 -26.26 -33.80 -23.85
C ASP A 56 -25.52 -35.12 -24.13
N HIS A 57 -24.41 -35.40 -23.44
CA HIS A 57 -23.69 -36.68 -23.52
C HIS A 57 -24.58 -37.84 -23.06
N ILE A 58 -25.22 -37.74 -21.89
CA ILE A 58 -26.10 -38.78 -21.35
C ILE A 58 -27.28 -39.06 -22.28
N ARG A 59 -27.84 -38.03 -22.94
CA ARG A 59 -28.95 -38.19 -23.91
C ARG A 59 -28.54 -38.93 -25.18
N MET A 60 -27.27 -38.85 -25.57
CA MET A 60 -26.73 -39.51 -26.77
C MET A 60 -26.28 -40.95 -26.51
N LEU A 61 -26.24 -41.40 -25.25
CA LEU A 61 -25.89 -42.77 -24.91
C LEU A 61 -27.05 -43.72 -25.23
N ASP A 62 -26.82 -44.63 -26.18
CA ASP A 62 -27.75 -45.74 -26.51
C ASP A 62 -27.51 -47.01 -25.66
N THR A 63 -26.52 -46.98 -24.77
CA THR A 63 -26.09 -48.12 -23.95
C THR A 63 -26.54 -48.00 -22.48
N PRO A 64 -26.62 -49.11 -21.72
CA PRO A 64 -26.89 -49.08 -20.28
C PRO A 64 -25.89 -48.17 -19.55
N LYS A 65 -26.35 -47.49 -18.50
CA LYS A 65 -25.50 -46.62 -17.67
C LYS A 65 -24.37 -47.44 -17.03
N THR A 66 -23.13 -47.05 -17.32
CA THR A 66 -21.95 -47.57 -16.62
C THR A 66 -21.83 -46.86 -15.26
N PRO A 67 -21.08 -47.43 -14.29
CA PRO A 67 -20.80 -46.75 -13.02
C PRO A 67 -20.16 -45.37 -13.18
N ALA A 68 -19.40 -45.15 -14.25
CA ALA A 68 -18.80 -43.85 -14.56
C ALA A 68 -19.84 -42.81 -15.01
N VAL A 69 -20.83 -43.23 -15.82
CA VAL A 69 -21.96 -42.38 -16.22
C VAL A 69 -22.88 -42.08 -15.02
N GLU A 70 -23.08 -43.03 -14.11
CA GLU A 70 -23.80 -42.77 -12.85
C GLU A 70 -23.06 -41.74 -11.98
N ALA A 71 -21.73 -41.82 -11.90
CA ALA A 71 -20.93 -40.83 -11.19
C ALA A 71 -21.05 -39.43 -11.81
N LEU A 72 -21.10 -39.34 -13.15
CA LEU A 72 -21.37 -38.08 -13.86
C LEU A 72 -22.73 -37.50 -13.51
N GLU A 73 -23.78 -38.33 -13.48
CA GLU A 73 -25.14 -37.88 -13.17
C GLU A 73 -25.27 -37.42 -11.71
N VAL A 74 -24.59 -38.08 -10.76
CA VAL A 74 -24.59 -37.68 -9.36
C VAL A 74 -23.87 -36.35 -9.13
N MET A 75 -22.73 -36.13 -9.80
CA MET A 75 -21.91 -34.92 -9.60
C MET A 75 -22.34 -33.75 -10.48
N TYR A 76 -22.87 -34.02 -11.66
CA TYR A 76 -23.10 -33.01 -12.70
C TYR A 76 -24.47 -33.09 -13.37
N GLY A 77 -25.36 -33.96 -12.89
CA GLY A 77 -26.68 -34.15 -13.51
C GLY A 77 -27.62 -32.96 -13.33
N SER A 78 -27.35 -32.08 -12.37
CA SER A 78 -28.12 -30.87 -12.17
C SER A 78 -27.24 -29.72 -11.65
N VAL A 79 -27.66 -28.48 -11.92
CA VAL A 79 -26.83 -27.29 -11.70
C VAL A 79 -26.42 -27.13 -10.23
N PRO A 80 -27.32 -27.23 -9.23
CA PRO A 80 -26.95 -27.16 -7.81
C PRO A 80 -25.94 -28.22 -7.36
N GLU A 81 -26.06 -29.47 -7.82
CA GLU A 81 -25.13 -30.55 -7.53
C GLU A 81 -23.76 -30.24 -8.14
N CYS A 82 -23.72 -29.83 -9.41
CA CYS A 82 -22.48 -29.40 -10.05
C CYS A 82 -21.83 -28.21 -9.32
N MET A 83 -22.64 -27.23 -8.89
CA MET A 83 -22.14 -26.09 -8.10
C MET A 83 -21.53 -26.56 -6.78
N LEU A 84 -22.17 -27.52 -6.10
CA LEU A 84 -21.67 -28.09 -4.85
C LEU A 84 -20.35 -28.86 -5.08
N THR A 85 -20.28 -29.69 -6.13
CA THR A 85 -19.07 -30.42 -6.50
C THR A 85 -17.90 -29.47 -6.81
N LEU A 86 -18.12 -28.43 -7.62
CA LEU A 86 -17.09 -27.42 -7.91
C LEU A 86 -16.67 -26.63 -6.67
N PHE A 87 -17.59 -26.37 -5.74
CA PHE A 87 -17.28 -25.74 -4.46
C PHE A 87 -16.46 -26.66 -3.55
N GLN A 88 -16.77 -27.96 -3.51
CA GLN A 88 -16.00 -28.96 -2.76
C GLN A 88 -14.56 -29.07 -3.27
N ALA A 89 -14.35 -28.95 -4.59
CA ALA A 89 -13.02 -29.00 -5.22
C ALA A 89 -12.06 -27.92 -4.70
N ILE A 90 -12.57 -26.75 -4.32
CA ILE A 90 -11.75 -25.60 -3.89
C ILE A 90 -11.72 -25.40 -2.37
N THR A 91 -12.67 -25.99 -1.65
CA THR A 91 -12.79 -25.87 -0.18
C THR A 91 -12.21 -27.05 0.60
N GLY A 92 -11.62 -28.02 -0.11
CA GLY A 92 -11.05 -29.23 0.51
C GLY A 92 -12.10 -30.26 0.91
N GLY A 93 -13.27 -30.25 0.26
CA GLY A 93 -14.32 -31.25 0.48
C GLY A 93 -14.02 -32.57 -0.23
N GLN A 94 -13.74 -32.51 -1.53
CA GLN A 94 -13.31 -33.65 -2.34
C GLN A 94 -12.09 -33.25 -3.16
N ASP A 95 -11.18 -34.20 -3.37
CA ASP A 95 -10.03 -33.99 -4.23
C ASP A 95 -10.48 -33.72 -5.67
N TRP A 96 -9.96 -32.65 -6.25
CA TRP A 96 -10.30 -32.23 -7.61
C TRP A 96 -10.01 -33.34 -8.66
N GLU A 97 -9.08 -34.24 -8.37
CA GLU A 97 -8.77 -35.40 -9.19
C GLU A 97 -9.96 -36.37 -9.30
N VAL A 98 -10.66 -36.62 -8.20
CA VAL A 98 -11.84 -37.51 -8.18
C VAL A 98 -12.98 -36.90 -8.98
N ILE A 99 -13.13 -35.59 -8.87
CA ILE A 99 -14.15 -34.80 -9.56
C ILE A 99 -13.92 -34.82 -11.07
N VAL A 100 -12.67 -34.68 -11.51
CA VAL A 100 -12.34 -34.50 -12.93
C VAL A 100 -12.30 -35.81 -13.72
N ARG A 101 -11.97 -36.94 -13.08
CA ARG A 101 -11.79 -38.24 -13.75
C ARG A 101 -13.01 -38.66 -14.59
N PRO A 102 -14.26 -38.65 -14.08
CA PRO A 102 -15.41 -39.04 -14.90
C PRO A 102 -15.67 -38.12 -16.10
N LEU A 103 -15.40 -36.82 -15.97
CA LEU A 103 -15.50 -35.88 -17.11
C LEU A 103 -14.42 -36.13 -18.16
N MET A 104 -13.21 -36.43 -17.71
CA MET A 104 -12.06 -36.70 -18.56
C MET A 104 -12.22 -38.01 -19.35
N ASP A 105 -12.63 -39.08 -18.65
CA ASP A 105 -12.65 -40.44 -19.18
C ASP A 105 -13.87 -40.68 -20.10
N GLU A 106 -15.03 -40.11 -19.78
CA GLU A 106 -16.27 -40.36 -20.53
C GLU A 106 -16.55 -39.30 -21.61
N ILE A 107 -16.16 -38.04 -21.41
CA ILE A 107 -16.49 -36.93 -22.32
C ILE A 107 -15.27 -36.45 -23.09
N SER A 108 -14.30 -35.84 -22.40
CA SER A 108 -13.10 -35.30 -23.05
C SER A 108 -12.04 -34.89 -22.03
N TRP A 109 -10.78 -35.13 -22.39
CA TRP A 109 -9.61 -34.63 -21.65
C TRP A 109 -9.58 -33.10 -21.49
N LEU A 110 -10.28 -32.34 -22.35
CA LEU A 110 -10.38 -30.89 -22.24
C LEU A 110 -11.02 -30.44 -20.92
N PHE A 111 -11.91 -31.25 -20.34
CA PHE A 111 -12.46 -30.98 -19.01
C PHE A 111 -11.40 -31.07 -17.91
N ALA A 112 -10.36 -31.88 -18.10
CA ALA A 112 -9.22 -31.91 -17.18
C ALA A 112 -8.48 -30.57 -17.14
N ALA A 113 -8.23 -29.98 -18.32
CA ALA A 113 -7.64 -28.65 -18.42
C ALA A 113 -8.58 -27.58 -17.82
N LEU A 114 -9.87 -27.62 -18.14
CA LEU A 114 -10.87 -26.67 -17.63
C LEU A 114 -10.95 -26.66 -16.10
N ILE A 115 -11.12 -27.82 -15.48
CA ILE A 115 -11.21 -27.96 -14.01
C ILE A 115 -9.87 -27.58 -13.35
N SER A 116 -8.74 -27.98 -13.93
CA SER A 116 -7.42 -27.60 -13.41
C SER A 116 -7.20 -26.08 -13.44
N CYS A 117 -7.58 -25.41 -14.53
CA CYS A 117 -7.54 -23.95 -14.64
C CYS A 117 -8.47 -23.28 -13.63
N TYR A 118 -9.68 -23.80 -13.44
CA TYR A 118 -10.63 -23.31 -12.43
C TYR A 118 -10.06 -23.42 -11.01
N VAL A 119 -9.58 -24.60 -10.61
CA VAL A 119 -8.99 -24.83 -9.29
C VAL A 119 -7.76 -23.95 -9.08
N GLY A 120 -6.86 -23.90 -10.06
CA GLY A 120 -5.68 -23.05 -10.04
C GLY A 120 -6.02 -21.57 -9.91
N PHE A 121 -6.99 -21.07 -10.68
CA PHE A 121 -7.47 -19.68 -10.60
C PHE A 121 -8.10 -19.38 -9.22
N CYS A 122 -8.95 -20.25 -8.70
CA CYS A 122 -9.59 -20.05 -7.40
C CYS A 122 -8.56 -20.04 -6.25
N LEU A 123 -7.60 -20.97 -6.27
CA LEU A 123 -6.59 -21.07 -5.21
C LEU A 123 -5.51 -19.98 -5.31
N LEU A 124 -5.02 -19.67 -6.52
CA LEU A 124 -3.91 -18.72 -6.71
C LEU A 124 -4.38 -17.27 -6.84
N ALA A 125 -5.53 -17.01 -7.44
CA ALA A 125 -6.02 -15.65 -7.63
C ALA A 125 -7.08 -15.31 -6.60
N LEU A 126 -8.18 -16.08 -6.54
CA LEU A 126 -9.36 -15.65 -5.78
C LEU A 126 -9.13 -15.65 -4.26
N LEU A 127 -8.50 -16.69 -3.69
CA LEU A 127 -8.12 -16.70 -2.26
C LEU A 127 -7.09 -15.62 -1.91
N ASN A 128 -6.17 -15.32 -2.83
CA ASN A 128 -5.18 -14.27 -2.64
C ASN A 128 -5.80 -12.87 -2.76
N VAL A 129 -6.82 -12.68 -3.59
CA VAL A 129 -7.61 -11.43 -3.65
C VAL A 129 -8.38 -11.22 -2.36
N VAL A 130 -9.03 -12.25 -1.82
CA VAL A 130 -9.72 -12.17 -0.51
C VAL A 130 -8.74 -11.76 0.59
N THR A 131 -7.59 -12.43 0.64
CA THR A 131 -6.53 -12.11 1.61
C THR A 131 -6.01 -10.68 1.44
N GLY A 132 -5.76 -10.25 0.20
CA GLY A 132 -5.30 -8.90 -0.12
C GLY A 132 -6.30 -7.82 0.32
N VAL A 133 -7.58 -8.00 0.03
CA VAL A 133 -8.66 -7.12 0.47
C VAL A 133 -8.77 -7.07 1.99
N PHE A 134 -8.63 -8.21 2.66
CA PHE A 134 -8.64 -8.27 4.12
C PHE A 134 -7.46 -7.50 4.72
N VAL A 135 -6.25 -7.74 4.21
CA VAL A 135 -5.03 -7.02 4.62
C VAL A 135 -5.17 -5.52 4.40
N GLU A 136 -5.68 -5.09 3.24
CA GLU A 136 -5.92 -3.69 2.94
C GLU A 136 -6.93 -3.06 3.93
N SER A 137 -8.00 -3.77 4.27
CA SER A 137 -8.98 -3.32 5.27
C SER A 137 -8.36 -3.18 6.66
N VAL A 138 -7.52 -4.13 7.07
CA VAL A 138 -6.80 -4.08 8.36
C VAL A 138 -5.84 -2.89 8.39
N LEU A 139 -5.05 -2.69 7.34
CA LEU A 139 -4.11 -1.57 7.22
C LEU A 139 -4.84 -0.23 7.23
N LYS A 140 -5.95 -0.09 6.51
CA LYS A 140 -6.80 1.12 6.51
C LYS A 140 -7.40 1.38 7.89
N SER A 141 -7.86 0.35 8.59
CA SER A 141 -8.38 0.49 9.96
C SER A 141 -7.28 0.99 10.91
N ALA A 142 -6.11 0.35 10.89
CA ALA A 142 -4.97 0.74 11.71
C ALA A 142 -4.51 2.17 11.42
N GLN A 143 -4.54 2.61 10.16
CA GLN A 143 -4.22 3.98 9.78
C GLN A 143 -5.23 4.98 10.36
N LYS A 144 -6.53 4.66 10.28
CA LYS A 144 -7.60 5.52 10.81
C LYS A 144 -7.54 5.67 12.32
N ASP A 145 -7.19 4.61 13.04
CA ASP A 145 -7.05 4.67 14.50
C ASP A 145 -5.90 5.59 14.92
N LYS A 146 -4.79 5.55 14.18
CA LYS A 146 -3.68 6.49 14.36
C LYS A 146 -4.08 7.94 14.02
N ASP A 147 -4.88 8.15 12.98
CA ASP A 147 -5.36 9.51 12.63
C ASP A 147 -6.28 10.07 13.73
N LEU A 148 -7.17 9.23 14.28
CA LEU A 148 -8.01 9.60 15.42
C LEU A 148 -7.17 9.90 16.68
N PHE A 149 -6.13 9.11 16.92
CA PHE A 149 -5.18 9.37 18.00
C PHE A 149 -4.52 10.75 17.86
N LEU A 150 -4.05 11.11 16.67
CA LEU A 150 -3.46 12.43 16.40
C LEU A 150 -4.47 13.56 16.62
N ILE A 151 -5.70 13.43 16.12
CA ILE A 151 -6.75 14.45 16.32
C ILE A 151 -7.03 14.67 17.81
N ASN A 152 -7.11 13.59 18.59
CA ASN A 152 -7.33 13.69 20.04
C ASN A 152 -6.13 14.33 20.75
N ASN A 153 -4.91 13.98 20.36
CA ASN A 153 -3.70 14.58 20.93
C ASN A 153 -3.62 16.09 20.65
N VAL A 154 -3.86 16.52 19.40
CA VAL A 154 -3.91 17.95 19.06
C VAL A 154 -4.98 18.67 19.88
N ARG A 155 -6.15 18.07 20.04
CA ARG A 155 -7.21 18.64 20.85
C ARG A 155 -6.78 18.83 22.31
N GLU A 156 -6.08 17.87 22.91
CA GLU A 156 -5.57 17.98 24.29
C GLU A 156 -4.48 19.03 24.42
N LEU A 157 -3.51 19.08 23.48
CA LEU A 157 -2.42 20.08 23.48
C LEU A 157 -2.96 21.52 23.44
N PHE A 158 -3.96 21.78 22.59
CA PHE A 158 -4.57 23.11 22.46
C PHE A 158 -5.61 23.41 23.54
N GLN A 159 -6.23 22.41 24.18
CA GLN A 159 -7.13 22.65 25.32
C GLN A 159 -6.43 23.26 26.52
N ASN A 160 -5.13 23.03 26.68
CA ASN A 160 -4.31 23.57 27.77
C ASN A 160 -3.83 25.00 27.52
N LEU A 161 -4.07 25.57 26.33
CA LEU A 161 -3.73 26.94 25.99
C LEU A 161 -4.89 27.90 26.29
N ASP A 162 -4.55 29.13 26.66
CA ASP A 162 -5.52 30.21 26.83
C ASP A 162 -6.22 30.46 25.48
N GLY A 163 -7.50 30.12 25.39
CA GLY A 163 -8.30 30.22 24.14
C GLY A 163 -8.65 28.88 23.47
N GLY A 164 -8.13 27.74 23.95
CA GLY A 164 -8.50 26.41 23.48
C GLY A 164 -8.15 26.16 22.00
N LEU A 165 -9.09 25.56 21.24
CA LEU A 165 -8.90 25.24 19.81
C LEU A 165 -8.82 26.46 18.87
N MET A 166 -9.18 27.66 19.35
CA MET A 166 -9.00 28.92 18.60
C MET A 166 -7.71 29.65 19.01
N SER A 167 -6.94 29.08 19.93
CA SER A 167 -5.66 29.64 20.36
C SER A 167 -4.59 29.41 19.29
N LEU A 168 -3.69 30.39 19.17
CA LEU A 168 -2.52 30.33 18.31
C LEU A 168 -1.33 30.02 19.21
N MET A 169 -0.65 28.90 18.95
CA MET A 169 0.47 28.45 19.76
C MET A 169 1.74 29.20 19.36
N THR A 170 2.34 29.97 20.26
CA THR A 170 3.65 30.59 20.01
C THR A 170 4.79 29.59 20.23
N TRP A 171 6.00 29.93 19.79
CA TRP A 171 7.18 29.09 20.04
C TRP A 171 7.41 28.86 21.55
N GLU A 172 7.21 29.88 22.39
CA GLU A 172 7.39 29.75 23.83
C GLU A 172 6.38 28.78 24.46
N GLU A 173 5.14 28.78 23.95
CA GLU A 173 4.10 27.86 24.40
C GLU A 173 4.36 26.44 23.91
N PHE A 174 4.76 26.29 22.65
CA PHE A 174 5.19 25.03 22.07
C PHE A 174 6.33 24.43 22.89
N GLN A 175 7.35 25.23 23.21
CA GLN A 175 8.52 24.82 23.99
C GLN A 175 8.14 24.35 25.40
N ARG A 176 7.17 25.00 26.05
CA ARG A 176 6.66 24.53 27.36
C ARG A 176 5.94 23.20 27.28
N GLN A 177 5.38 22.86 26.11
CA GLN A 177 4.69 21.58 25.90
C GLN A 177 5.64 20.46 25.44
N ILE A 178 6.87 20.74 24.98
CA ILE A 178 7.84 19.71 24.51
C ILE A 178 8.07 18.60 25.53
N ASP A 179 8.13 18.91 26.82
CA ASP A 179 8.41 17.93 27.88
C ASP A 179 7.15 17.19 28.39
N THR A 180 5.97 17.52 27.86
CA THR A 180 4.74 16.83 28.24
C THR A 180 4.65 15.45 27.60
N THR A 181 4.02 14.50 28.30
CA THR A 181 3.82 13.15 27.79
C THR A 181 3.11 13.16 26.43
N GLN A 182 2.12 14.04 26.22
CA GLN A 182 1.40 14.13 24.94
C GLN A 182 2.32 14.56 23.79
N MET A 183 3.17 15.57 23.98
CA MET A 183 4.08 16.05 22.93
C MET A 183 5.20 15.03 22.64
N GLN A 184 5.68 14.31 23.66
CA GLN A 184 6.66 13.24 23.50
C GLN A 184 6.09 12.05 22.72
N GLU A 185 4.88 11.60 23.07
CA GLU A 185 4.16 10.55 22.32
C GLU A 185 3.90 10.99 20.88
N PHE A 186 3.62 12.27 20.66
CA PHE A 186 3.44 12.85 19.35
C PHE A 186 4.72 12.84 18.51
N LEU A 187 5.83 13.37 19.04
CA LEU A 187 7.14 13.39 18.37
C LEU A 187 7.58 11.97 17.99
N GLN A 188 7.38 11.01 18.89
CA GLN A 188 7.64 9.60 18.63
C GLN A 188 6.74 9.04 17.51
N ALA A 189 5.46 9.43 17.45
CA ALA A 189 4.53 8.97 16.43
C ALA A 189 4.88 9.46 15.01
N ILE A 190 5.67 10.54 14.89
CA ILE A 190 6.16 11.09 13.62
C ILE A 190 7.67 10.86 13.39
N ASP A 191 8.29 10.05 14.24
CA ASP A 191 9.71 9.67 14.17
C ASP A 191 10.65 10.90 14.21
N LEU A 192 10.38 11.82 15.14
CA LEU A 192 11.19 13.01 15.42
C LEU A 192 11.63 13.03 16.88
N ASP A 193 12.82 13.57 17.12
CA ASP A 193 13.31 13.80 18.48
C ASP A 193 12.92 15.20 19.00
N ALA A 194 12.84 15.35 20.33
CA ALA A 194 12.60 16.65 20.96
C ALA A 194 13.65 17.71 20.59
N SER A 195 14.86 17.29 20.20
CA SER A 195 15.91 18.20 19.71
C SER A 195 15.58 18.83 18.36
N GLU A 196 14.69 18.21 17.57
CA GLU A 196 14.27 18.67 16.25
C GLU A 196 12.98 19.50 16.29
N ALA A 197 12.41 19.67 17.49
CA ALA A 197 11.15 20.38 17.73
C ALA A 197 11.12 21.82 17.18
N GLN A 198 12.27 22.51 17.18
CA GLN A 198 12.36 23.86 16.63
C GLN A 198 12.21 23.87 15.10
N GLY A 199 12.82 22.91 14.41
CA GLY A 199 12.63 22.73 12.97
C GLY A 199 11.19 22.32 12.65
N LEU A 200 10.58 21.49 13.50
CA LEU A 200 9.19 21.11 13.38
C LEU A 200 8.24 22.32 13.47
N PHE A 201 8.42 23.21 14.45
CA PHE A 201 7.57 24.40 14.59
C PHE A 201 7.58 25.27 13.32
N VAL A 202 8.76 25.50 12.75
CA VAL A 202 8.93 26.24 11.48
C VAL A 202 8.25 25.52 10.31
N LEU A 203 8.22 24.19 10.31
CA LEU A 203 7.55 23.40 9.27
C LEU A 203 6.02 23.36 9.43
N LEU A 204 5.52 23.60 10.64
CA LEU A 204 4.08 23.68 10.93
C LEU A 204 3.51 25.06 10.59
N ASP A 205 4.27 26.13 10.85
CA ASP A 205 3.94 27.52 10.51
C ASP A 205 4.02 27.75 8.98
N VAL A 206 2.92 27.48 8.27
CA VAL A 206 2.89 27.56 6.80
C VAL A 206 2.82 29.00 6.33
N ASP A 207 2.14 29.87 7.09
CA ASP A 207 1.97 31.28 6.75
C ASP A 207 3.09 32.19 7.23
N ASN A 208 4.07 31.65 7.98
CA ASN A 208 5.16 32.38 8.63
C ASN A 208 4.64 33.47 9.58
N SER A 209 3.50 33.24 10.24
CA SER A 209 2.93 34.15 11.22
C SER A 209 3.74 34.18 12.52
N GLY A 210 4.64 33.21 12.74
CA GLY A 210 5.34 32.99 14.01
C GLY A 210 4.49 32.28 15.05
N THR A 211 3.30 31.82 14.66
CA THR A 211 2.36 31.08 15.51
C THR A 211 1.78 29.89 14.76
N VAL A 212 1.36 28.86 15.49
CA VAL A 212 0.79 27.65 14.88
C VAL A 212 -0.64 27.46 15.38
N SER A 213 -1.60 27.47 14.46
CA SER A 213 -2.99 27.13 14.75
C SER A 213 -3.18 25.62 14.91
N ALA A 214 -4.29 25.20 15.55
CA ALA A 214 -4.62 23.78 15.68
C ALA A 214 -4.78 23.08 14.31
N GLU A 215 -5.25 23.81 13.29
CA GLU A 215 -5.39 23.32 11.93
C GLU A 215 -4.03 23.15 11.24
N GLU A 216 -3.13 24.11 11.38
CA GLU A 216 -1.75 24.00 10.86
C GLU A 216 -0.96 22.89 11.54
N PHE A 217 -1.13 22.75 12.85
CA PHE A 217 -0.56 21.65 13.61
C PHE A 217 -1.07 20.31 13.04
N LEU A 218 -2.39 20.10 13.00
CA LEU A 218 -2.99 18.85 12.51
C LEU A 218 -2.62 18.55 11.05
N ASN A 219 -2.69 19.54 10.16
CA ASN A 219 -2.35 19.39 8.75
C ASN A 219 -0.85 19.11 8.57
N GLY A 220 0.00 19.77 9.36
CA GLY A 220 1.42 19.48 9.41
C GLY A 220 1.72 18.06 9.89
N CYS A 221 0.99 17.56 10.89
CA CYS A 221 1.09 16.17 11.35
C CYS A 221 0.74 15.16 10.25
N LEU A 222 -0.37 15.40 9.55
CA LEU A 222 -0.82 14.54 8.44
C LEU A 222 0.18 14.58 7.27
N ARG A 223 0.78 15.75 7.01
CA ARG A 223 1.80 15.94 5.97
C ARG A 223 3.12 15.24 6.30
N LEU A 224 3.63 15.39 7.52
CA LEU A 224 4.94 14.85 7.93
C LEU A 224 4.96 13.33 8.08
N ARG A 225 3.80 12.70 8.30
CA ARG A 225 3.62 11.25 8.39
C ARG A 225 3.35 10.58 7.04
N GLY A 226 2.92 11.32 6.01
CA GLY A 226 2.44 10.75 4.76
C GLY A 226 3.53 10.26 3.79
N PRO A 227 3.20 9.36 2.83
CA PRO A 227 4.07 9.02 1.70
C PRO A 227 4.39 10.23 0.80
N ALA A 228 3.68 11.35 0.99
CA ALA A 228 3.95 12.66 0.40
C ALA A 228 5.42 13.11 0.59
N LYS A 229 6.10 12.70 1.68
CA LYS A 229 7.55 12.89 1.87
C LYS A 229 8.35 12.50 0.62
N SER A 230 7.96 11.47 -0.13
CA SER A 230 8.68 11.07 -1.34
C SER A 230 8.42 12.01 -2.53
N LEU A 231 7.19 12.47 -2.75
CA LEU A 231 6.86 13.38 -3.85
C LEU A 231 7.40 14.78 -3.59
N ASP A 232 7.17 15.30 -2.38
CA ASP A 232 7.63 16.63 -1.98
C ASP A 232 9.15 16.70 -2.00
N LEU A 233 9.84 15.65 -1.57
CA LEU A 233 11.31 15.57 -1.60
C LEU A 233 11.83 15.44 -3.04
N ASN A 234 11.13 14.76 -3.94
CA ASN A 234 11.45 14.78 -5.37
C ASN A 234 11.23 16.16 -6.00
N VAL A 235 10.16 16.88 -5.63
CA VAL A 235 9.91 18.26 -6.07
C VAL A 235 10.98 19.20 -5.52
N LEU A 236 11.39 19.04 -4.25
CA LEU A 236 12.47 19.79 -3.62
C LEU A 236 13.81 19.52 -4.30
N ILE A 237 14.15 18.26 -4.56
CA ILE A 237 15.37 17.90 -5.32
C ILE A 237 15.32 18.52 -6.71
N HIS A 238 14.16 18.55 -7.37
CA HIS A 238 13.99 19.19 -8.67
C HIS A 238 14.22 20.71 -8.61
N GLU A 239 13.60 21.41 -7.66
CA GLU A 239 13.79 22.86 -7.49
C GLU A 239 15.23 23.20 -7.06
N VAL A 240 15.85 22.41 -6.17
CA VAL A 240 17.26 22.58 -5.79
C VAL A 240 18.20 22.39 -6.98
N ASN A 241 17.96 21.37 -7.83
CA ASN A 241 18.75 21.15 -9.05
C ASN A 241 18.55 22.28 -10.07
N LYS A 242 17.34 22.82 -10.18
CA LYS A 242 17.00 23.95 -11.06
C LYS A 242 17.60 25.26 -10.57
N ILE A 243 17.70 25.48 -9.26
CA ILE A 243 18.43 26.61 -8.68
C ILE A 243 19.94 26.43 -8.90
N SER A 244 20.47 25.22 -8.67
CA SER A 244 21.89 24.90 -8.89
C SER A 244 22.31 25.10 -10.35
N SER A 245 21.46 24.73 -11.32
CA SER A 245 21.75 24.95 -12.74
C SER A 245 21.75 26.42 -13.14
N ARG A 246 20.86 27.24 -12.54
CA ARG A 246 20.88 28.71 -12.72
C ARG A 246 22.13 29.35 -12.14
N LEU A 247 22.62 28.87 -10.99
CA LEU A 247 23.86 29.35 -10.37
C LEU A 247 25.13 28.90 -11.11
N LYS A 248 25.09 27.74 -11.78
CA LYS A 248 26.19 27.23 -12.63
C LYS A 248 26.25 27.89 -14.02
N THR A 249 25.23 28.66 -14.39
CA THR A 249 25.29 29.46 -15.62
C THR A 249 26.18 30.67 -15.31
N PRO A 250 27.41 30.77 -15.84
CA PRO A 250 28.25 31.91 -15.54
C PRO A 250 27.53 33.17 -16.04
N MET A 251 27.18 34.08 -15.12
CA MET A 251 26.93 35.47 -15.48
C MET A 251 28.26 36.04 -15.96
N GLY A 252 28.56 35.80 -17.24
CA GLY A 252 29.76 36.33 -17.87
C GLY A 252 29.67 37.85 -17.93
N PRO A 253 30.72 38.59 -17.54
CA PRO A 253 30.74 40.03 -17.76
C PRO A 253 30.94 40.28 -19.26
N ALA A 254 30.00 40.99 -19.86
CA ALA A 254 30.18 41.58 -21.18
C ALA A 254 31.26 42.69 -21.08
N TYR A 255 32.53 42.35 -21.30
CA TYR A 255 33.57 43.34 -21.55
C TYR A 255 33.91 43.38 -23.06
N PRO A 256 33.82 44.55 -23.71
CA PRO A 256 34.19 44.70 -25.11
C PRO A 256 35.70 44.56 -25.30
N SER A 257 36.10 43.77 -26.27
CA SER A 257 37.47 43.55 -26.73
C SER A 257 38.11 44.83 -27.28
N GLN A 258 39.03 45.47 -26.54
CA GLN A 258 39.84 46.58 -27.06
C GLN A 258 41.34 46.54 -26.74
N TYR A 259 41.88 45.48 -26.12
CA TYR A 259 43.32 45.42 -25.76
C TYR A 259 44.02 44.12 -26.16
N ALA A 260 43.74 43.61 -27.36
CA ALA A 260 44.47 42.46 -27.93
C ALA A 260 45.59 42.91 -28.89
N SER A 261 46.57 43.67 -28.38
CA SER A 261 47.81 43.95 -29.11
C SER A 261 48.96 44.32 -28.17
N VAL A 262 49.37 43.39 -27.32
CA VAL A 262 50.70 43.43 -26.70
C VAL A 262 51.36 42.08 -26.97
N GLN A 263 52.40 42.09 -27.80
CA GLN A 263 53.18 40.88 -28.10
C GLN A 263 54.01 40.45 -26.88
N PRO A 264 54.23 39.15 -26.63
CA PRO A 264 55.05 38.71 -25.51
C PRO A 264 56.55 38.93 -25.80
N VAL A 265 57.26 39.50 -24.83
CA VAL A 265 58.72 39.63 -24.82
C VAL A 265 59.36 38.24 -24.67
N GLN A 266 60.32 37.90 -25.54
CA GLN A 266 61.01 36.60 -25.48
C GLN A 266 62.07 36.56 -24.35
N PRO A 267 62.28 35.39 -23.70
CA PRO A 267 63.27 35.26 -22.63
C PRO A 267 64.71 35.14 -23.17
N VAL A 268 65.65 35.81 -22.52
CA VAL A 268 67.10 35.75 -22.77
C VAL A 268 67.65 34.40 -22.27
N GLN A 269 68.37 33.67 -23.12
CA GLN A 269 69.04 32.40 -22.76
C GLN A 269 70.36 32.68 -22.00
N PRO A 270 70.71 31.89 -20.96
CA PRO A 270 71.98 32.05 -20.26
C PRO A 270 73.14 31.31 -20.95
N ASP A 271 74.30 31.98 -20.98
CA ASP A 271 75.56 31.54 -21.56
C ASP A 271 76.07 30.18 -21.01
N ALA A 272 76.30 29.24 -21.92
CA ALA A 272 76.96 27.97 -21.62
C ALA A 272 78.49 28.15 -21.68
N MET A 273 79.10 28.31 -20.50
CA MET A 273 80.55 28.21 -20.31
C MET A 273 80.94 26.74 -20.09
N ALA A 274 81.67 26.12 -21.02
CA ALA A 274 82.59 25.02 -20.72
C ALA A 274 83.59 24.75 -21.86
N SER A 275 84.80 25.29 -21.67
CA SER A 275 86.12 24.73 -21.97
C SER A 275 86.28 23.63 -23.05
N LYS A 276 87.24 23.83 -23.96
CA LYS A 276 88.52 23.10 -23.91
C LYS A 276 89.55 23.64 -24.92
N THR A 277 90.72 23.96 -24.36
CA THR A 277 92.03 24.08 -24.98
C THR A 277 92.53 22.76 -25.55
N ALA A 278 93.12 22.75 -26.74
CA ALA A 278 94.28 21.91 -27.10
C ALA A 278 94.95 22.42 -28.38
N TRP A 279 96.27 22.47 -28.32
CA TRP A 279 97.23 22.86 -29.34
C TRP A 279 97.57 21.69 -30.29
N GLY A 280 98.04 22.01 -31.50
CA GLY A 280 98.75 21.10 -32.40
C GLY A 280 98.10 20.92 -33.75
#